data_AF-A0A7Y1XP32-F1
#
_entry.id   AF-A0A7Y1XP32-F1
#
_cell.length_a   1.000
_cell.length_b   1.000
_cell.length_c   1.000
_cell.angle_alpha   90.00
_cell.angle_beta   90.00
_cell.angle_gamma   90.00
#
_symmetry.space_group_name_H-M   'P 1'
#
loop_
_entity.id
_entity.type
_entity.pdbx_description
1 polymer ?
#
loop_
_entity_poly.entity_id
_entity_poly.type
_entity_poly.pdbx_seq_one_letter_code
_entity_poly.pdbx_strand_id
1 'polypeptide(L)'
;RAKVSLKPFKQNGKNYDYGTIMVPVHNQKKSADTMYILMQNLAKETGVNIDATTTGLTEGIDLGSNNFKVLRKPKIAVIIGDGINSYDAGEIWHLLDTRYDIPITKLDTRNIKNVDLSKYNTVILPNTSGSSLNDVKENLKTFVQNGGTLIGYRNSLKWLNTNKFIKLDFKKSKPQTKNVAFTDRSNYKGAQVIGGAIFEANIDRSHPVNFGYNSDKIALFRNTTVFIKPDSTGTYQPAIQYAKNPLLSGYISKENLKELSGSLAFKKANLGKGKVIVFTDNTNFRAFWYGTNKLLMNAIYFGRFM
;
A
#
# COMPACT_ATOMS: atom_id res chain seq x y z
N ARG A 1 -0.18 -23.85 -4.25
CA ARG A 1 0.09 -22.55 -4.87
C ARG A 1 -1.25 -21.84 -4.93
N ALA A 2 -1.42 -20.73 -4.22
CA ALA A 2 -2.63 -19.92 -4.33
C ALA A 2 -2.54 -19.02 -5.57
N LYS A 3 -3.69 -18.68 -6.15
CA LYS A 3 -3.83 -17.69 -7.22
C LYS A 3 -4.84 -16.62 -6.80
N VAL A 4 -4.69 -15.42 -7.33
CA VAL A 4 -5.64 -14.31 -7.15
C VAL A 4 -6.32 -14.00 -8.47
N SER A 5 -7.62 -13.78 -8.44
CA SER A 5 -8.37 -13.30 -9.60
C SER A 5 -8.22 -11.78 -9.78
N LEU A 6 -7.90 -11.35 -11.00
CA LEU A 6 -7.88 -9.93 -11.38
C LEU A 6 -9.24 -9.40 -11.88
N LYS A 7 -10.23 -10.28 -12.09
CA LYS A 7 -11.58 -9.89 -12.55
C LYS A 7 -12.65 -10.62 -11.74
N PRO A 8 -13.85 -10.03 -11.60
CA PRO A 8 -14.97 -10.75 -11.03
C PRO A 8 -15.39 -11.90 -11.95
N PHE A 9 -15.99 -12.92 -11.35
CA PHE A 9 -16.58 -14.05 -12.07
C PHE A 9 -17.72 -14.63 -11.25
N LYS A 10 -18.52 -15.49 -11.88
CA LYS A 10 -19.61 -16.20 -11.21
C LYS A 10 -19.43 -17.70 -11.36
N GLN A 11 -19.69 -18.42 -10.29
CA GLN A 11 -19.62 -19.88 -10.28
C GLN A 11 -20.69 -20.43 -9.34
N ASN A 12 -21.43 -21.44 -9.79
CA ASN A 12 -22.52 -22.08 -9.04
C ASN A 12 -23.54 -21.06 -8.48
N GLY A 13 -23.90 -20.06 -9.28
CA GLY A 13 -24.83 -19.00 -8.87
C GLY A 13 -24.25 -17.92 -7.95
N LYS A 14 -22.99 -18.07 -7.47
CA LYS A 14 -22.33 -17.13 -6.55
C LYS A 14 -21.39 -16.19 -7.29
N ASN A 15 -21.43 -14.91 -6.94
CA ASN A 15 -20.50 -13.89 -7.46
C ASN A 15 -19.22 -13.84 -6.62
N TYR A 16 -18.10 -13.78 -7.31
CA TYR A 16 -16.77 -13.63 -6.74
C TYR A 16 -16.17 -12.33 -7.25
N ASP A 17 -15.75 -11.47 -6.33
CA ASP A 17 -15.27 -10.12 -6.65
C ASP A 17 -13.76 -10.10 -6.98
N TYR A 18 -13.25 -8.93 -7.34
CA TYR A 18 -11.83 -8.64 -7.50
C TYR A 18 -11.01 -9.12 -6.29
N GLY A 19 -9.91 -9.82 -6.55
CA GLY A 19 -9.04 -10.33 -5.50
C GLY A 19 -9.46 -11.67 -4.90
N THR A 20 -10.48 -12.33 -5.43
CA THR A 20 -10.86 -13.69 -5.00
C THR A 20 -9.68 -14.65 -5.10
N ILE A 21 -9.43 -15.40 -4.03
CA ILE A 21 -8.31 -16.34 -3.94
C ILE A 21 -8.78 -17.73 -4.35
N MET A 22 -8.11 -18.31 -5.34
CA MET A 22 -8.30 -19.70 -5.75
C MET A 22 -7.12 -20.54 -5.26
N VAL A 23 -7.43 -21.61 -4.54
CA VAL A 23 -6.45 -22.61 -4.13
C VAL A 23 -6.72 -23.91 -4.90
N PRO A 24 -6.01 -24.18 -6.00
CA PRO A 24 -6.16 -25.43 -6.73
C PRO A 24 -5.72 -26.62 -5.88
N VAL A 25 -6.49 -27.71 -5.90
CA VAL A 25 -6.19 -28.97 -5.20
C VAL A 25 -5.09 -29.76 -5.93
N HIS A 26 -5.13 -29.78 -7.26
CA HIS A 26 -4.10 -30.43 -8.07
C HIS A 26 -2.80 -29.61 -8.14
N ASN A 27 -1.70 -30.29 -8.45
CA ASN A 27 -0.34 -29.72 -8.54
C ASN A 27 0.08 -29.02 -7.23
N GLN A 28 -0.21 -29.66 -6.11
CA GLN A 28 0.11 -29.21 -4.75
C GLN A 28 1.12 -30.13 -4.09
N LYS A 29 1.86 -29.58 -3.12
CA LYS A 29 2.77 -30.38 -2.26
C LYS A 29 2.03 -31.15 -1.16
N LYS A 30 0.80 -30.74 -0.83
CA LYS A 30 -0.05 -31.36 0.21
C LYS A 30 -1.13 -32.19 -0.46
N SER A 31 -1.56 -33.27 0.19
CA SER A 31 -2.69 -34.10 -0.29
C SER A 31 -4.01 -33.33 -0.24
N ALA A 32 -5.01 -33.80 -0.99
CA ALA A 32 -6.35 -33.23 -0.99
C ALA A 32 -6.97 -33.22 0.42
N ASP A 33 -6.86 -34.31 1.18
CA ASP A 33 -7.40 -34.39 2.55
C ASP A 33 -6.73 -33.41 3.49
N THR A 34 -5.40 -33.28 3.42
CA THR A 34 -4.64 -32.30 4.22
C THR A 34 -5.08 -30.88 3.88
N MET A 35 -5.32 -30.60 2.60
CA MET A 35 -5.79 -29.29 2.16
C MET A 35 -7.22 -29.02 2.63
N TYR A 36 -8.10 -30.01 2.57
CA TYR A 36 -9.48 -29.91 3.05
C TYR A 36 -9.50 -29.55 4.54
N ILE A 37 -8.77 -30.31 5.37
CA ILE A 37 -8.62 -30.03 6.81
C ILE A 37 -8.06 -28.63 7.05
N LEU A 38 -7.01 -28.25 6.30
CA LEU A 38 -6.41 -26.92 6.41
C LEU A 38 -7.42 -25.81 6.09
N MET A 39 -8.17 -25.92 4.99
CA MET A 39 -9.17 -24.92 4.60
C MET A 39 -10.29 -24.83 5.64
N GLN A 40 -10.77 -25.96 6.16
CA GLN A 40 -11.78 -25.99 7.22
C GLN A 40 -11.30 -25.28 8.50
N ASN A 41 -10.06 -25.53 8.92
CA ASN A 41 -9.48 -24.86 10.08
C ASN A 41 -9.32 -23.35 9.84
N LEU A 42 -8.83 -22.95 8.66
CA LEU A 42 -8.69 -21.54 8.30
C LEU A 42 -10.04 -20.82 8.26
N ALA A 43 -11.09 -21.44 7.70
CA ALA A 43 -12.43 -20.86 7.68
C ALA A 43 -12.95 -20.62 9.11
N LYS A 44 -12.75 -21.58 10.02
CA LYS A 44 -13.15 -21.47 11.43
C LYS A 44 -12.37 -20.40 12.19
N GLU A 45 -11.06 -20.34 11.98
CA GLU A 45 -10.17 -19.41 12.70
C GLU A 45 -10.31 -17.96 12.21
N THR A 46 -10.48 -17.76 10.91
CA THR A 46 -10.42 -16.42 10.29
C THR A 46 -11.79 -15.85 9.91
N GLY A 47 -12.85 -16.68 9.89
CA GLY A 47 -14.17 -16.30 9.41
C GLY A 47 -14.25 -16.07 7.90
N VAL A 48 -13.22 -16.44 7.13
CA VAL A 48 -13.24 -16.33 5.67
C VAL A 48 -14.15 -17.42 5.08
N ASN A 49 -15.03 -17.01 4.17
CA ASN A 49 -15.85 -17.94 3.40
C ASN A 49 -14.98 -18.68 2.37
N ILE A 50 -14.98 -20.00 2.42
CA ILE A 50 -14.28 -20.86 1.47
C ILE A 50 -15.30 -21.77 0.79
N ASP A 51 -15.46 -21.60 -0.51
CA ASP A 51 -16.35 -22.42 -1.31
C ASP A 51 -15.55 -23.53 -2.01
N ALA A 52 -15.98 -24.77 -1.85
CA ALA A 52 -15.47 -25.87 -2.65
C ALA A 52 -16.13 -25.82 -4.03
N THR A 53 -15.34 -26.05 -5.08
CA THR A 53 -15.86 -26.23 -6.44
C THR A 53 -15.46 -27.59 -7.01
N THR A 54 -16.41 -28.25 -7.65
CA THR A 54 -16.23 -29.55 -8.30
C THR A 54 -15.92 -29.40 -9.79
N THR A 55 -16.08 -28.21 -10.38
CA THR A 55 -15.88 -27.97 -11.81
C THR A 55 -15.01 -26.73 -12.07
N GLY A 56 -14.39 -26.69 -13.24
CA GLY A 56 -13.68 -25.51 -13.74
C GLY A 56 -14.58 -24.47 -14.40
N LEU A 57 -15.88 -24.79 -14.61
CA LEU A 57 -16.80 -23.93 -15.35
C LEU A 57 -17.21 -22.72 -14.52
N THR A 58 -17.17 -21.57 -15.18
CA THR A 58 -17.50 -20.26 -14.60
C THR A 58 -18.22 -19.42 -15.65
N GLU A 59 -19.09 -18.51 -15.20
CA GLU A 59 -19.56 -17.40 -16.02
C GLU A 59 -18.54 -16.24 -15.90
N GLY A 60 -18.02 -15.76 -17.03
CA GLY A 60 -16.98 -14.72 -17.07
C GLY A 60 -15.59 -15.28 -17.37
N ILE A 61 -14.66 -15.19 -16.42
CA ILE A 61 -13.28 -15.66 -16.61
C ILE A 61 -13.10 -17.09 -16.10
N ASP A 62 -12.47 -17.96 -16.90
CA ASP A 62 -12.17 -19.33 -16.48
C ASP A 62 -11.13 -19.40 -15.35
N LEU A 63 -11.25 -20.40 -14.49
CA LEU A 63 -10.28 -20.71 -13.41
C LEU A 63 -8.87 -21.00 -13.93
N GLY A 64 -8.74 -21.38 -15.20
CA GLY A 64 -7.48 -21.59 -15.91
C GLY A 64 -6.91 -20.33 -16.60
N SER A 65 -7.68 -19.24 -16.67
CA SER A 65 -7.32 -18.07 -17.48
C SER A 65 -6.12 -17.30 -16.93
N ASN A 66 -5.50 -16.50 -17.80
CA ASN A 66 -4.41 -15.59 -17.45
C ASN A 66 -4.81 -14.47 -16.48
N ASN A 67 -6.11 -14.33 -16.17
CA ASN A 67 -6.62 -13.42 -15.14
C ASN A 67 -6.43 -13.98 -13.72
N PHE A 68 -6.15 -15.28 -13.57
CA PHE A 68 -5.70 -15.84 -12.30
C PHE A 68 -4.18 -15.79 -12.19
N LYS A 69 -3.67 -14.89 -11.34
CA LYS A 69 -2.23 -14.71 -11.13
C LYS A 69 -1.71 -15.53 -9.96
N VAL A 70 -0.61 -16.24 -10.16
CA VAL A 70 0.03 -17.06 -9.11
C VAL A 70 0.67 -16.16 -8.05
N LEU A 71 0.25 -16.35 -6.80
CA LEU A 71 0.81 -15.66 -5.65
C LEU A 71 2.19 -16.20 -5.29
N ARG A 72 3.08 -15.30 -4.85
CA ARG A 72 4.39 -15.63 -4.30
C ARG A 72 4.34 -15.42 -2.80
N LYS A 73 5.01 -16.30 -2.05
CA LYS A 73 5.20 -16.10 -0.61
C LYS A 73 5.98 -14.79 -0.39
N PRO A 74 5.48 -13.84 0.41
CA PRO A 74 6.22 -12.63 0.71
C PRO A 74 7.54 -12.94 1.43
N LYS A 75 8.59 -12.21 1.05
CA LYS A 75 9.87 -12.14 1.75
C LYS A 75 10.15 -10.65 1.95
N ILE A 76 9.74 -10.16 3.12
CA ILE A 76 9.58 -8.73 3.38
C ILE A 76 10.77 -8.22 4.17
N ALA A 77 11.31 -7.08 3.72
CA ALA A 77 12.25 -6.28 4.48
C ALA A 77 11.65 -4.90 4.79
N VAL A 78 11.92 -4.37 5.98
CA VAL A 78 11.57 -3.01 6.39
C VAL A 78 12.86 -2.25 6.68
N ILE A 79 13.05 -1.11 6.05
CA ILE A 79 14.22 -0.26 6.30
C ILE A 79 14.03 0.46 7.64
N ILE A 80 15.05 0.43 8.49
CA ILE A 80 15.08 1.05 9.82
C ILE A 80 16.42 1.79 10.03
N GLY A 81 16.56 2.50 11.15
CA GLY A 81 17.80 3.17 11.54
C GLY A 81 17.78 4.67 11.20
N ASP A 82 18.97 5.23 11.02
CA ASP A 82 19.15 6.68 10.90
C ASP A 82 18.33 7.27 9.75
N GLY A 83 17.64 8.39 10.03
CA GLY A 83 16.76 9.06 9.07
C GLY A 83 15.44 8.35 8.78
N ILE A 84 15.15 7.21 9.41
CA ILE A 84 13.83 6.55 9.34
C ILE A 84 13.00 6.89 10.57
N ASN A 85 11.72 7.19 10.38
CA ASN A 85 10.80 7.40 11.48
C ASN A 85 10.51 6.06 12.19
N SER A 86 10.96 5.95 13.44
CA SER A 86 10.83 4.73 14.24
C SER A 86 9.39 4.34 14.54
N TYR A 87 8.48 5.31 14.69
CA TYR A 87 7.06 5.04 14.91
C TYR A 87 6.43 4.36 13.69
N ASP A 88 6.59 4.92 12.48
CA ASP A 88 6.05 4.32 11.25
C ASP A 88 6.67 2.93 11.00
N ALA A 89 7.98 2.76 11.23
CA ALA A 89 8.64 1.46 11.11
C ALA A 89 8.11 0.43 12.14
N GLY A 90 7.90 0.86 13.38
CA GLY A 90 7.36 0.04 14.47
C GLY A 90 5.91 -0.37 14.22
N GLU A 91 5.09 0.51 13.69
CA GLU A 91 3.70 0.22 13.31
C GLU A 91 3.61 -0.83 12.19
N ILE A 92 4.46 -0.71 11.15
CA ILE A 92 4.56 -1.70 10.08
C ILE A 92 5.03 -3.05 10.65
N TRP A 93 6.06 -3.03 11.51
CA TRP A 93 6.58 -4.25 12.13
C TRP A 93 5.52 -4.94 12.98
N HIS A 94 4.88 -4.21 13.89
CA HIS A 94 3.82 -4.75 14.75
C HIS A 94 2.66 -5.34 13.95
N LEU A 95 2.22 -4.66 12.89
CA LEU A 95 1.16 -5.19 12.03
C LEU A 95 1.55 -6.53 11.39
N LEU A 96 2.75 -6.62 10.82
CA LEU A 96 3.17 -7.82 10.12
C LEU A 96 3.47 -8.97 11.09
N ASP A 97 4.21 -8.70 12.16
CA ASP A 97 4.71 -9.71 13.09
C ASP A 97 3.63 -10.15 14.09
N THR A 98 3.00 -9.20 14.79
CA THR A 98 2.07 -9.51 15.90
C THR A 98 0.64 -9.79 15.44
N ARG A 99 0.20 -9.16 14.35
CA ARG A 99 -1.20 -9.27 13.91
C ARG A 99 -1.41 -10.25 12.76
N TYR A 100 -0.40 -10.45 11.92
CA TYR A 100 -0.49 -11.32 10.74
C TYR A 100 0.47 -12.51 10.78
N ASP A 101 1.32 -12.64 11.81
CA ASP A 101 2.32 -13.71 11.94
C ASP A 101 3.23 -13.83 10.71
N ILE A 102 3.54 -12.68 10.10
CA ILE A 102 4.43 -12.57 8.94
C ILE A 102 5.79 -12.04 9.43
N PRO A 103 6.84 -12.88 9.43
CA PRO A 103 8.17 -12.43 9.84
C PRO A 103 8.72 -11.41 8.85
N ILE A 104 9.32 -10.35 9.39
CA ILE A 104 10.02 -9.32 8.61
C ILE A 104 11.51 -9.31 8.92
N THR A 105 12.33 -8.94 7.94
CA THR A 105 13.71 -8.55 8.21
C THR A 105 13.82 -7.04 8.34
N LYS A 106 14.46 -6.58 9.41
CA LYS A 106 14.76 -5.16 9.61
C LYS A 106 16.12 -4.86 8.99
N LEU A 107 16.16 -4.00 7.97
CA LEU A 107 17.39 -3.59 7.30
C LEU A 107 17.83 -2.23 7.83
N ASP A 108 18.88 -2.22 8.64
CA ASP A 108 19.47 -0.99 9.16
C ASP A 108 20.15 -0.20 8.04
N THR A 109 19.88 1.11 7.96
CA THR A 109 20.48 2.02 6.97
C THR A 109 22.00 1.98 6.95
N ARG A 110 22.65 1.67 8.08
CA ARG A 110 24.11 1.55 8.19
C ARG A 110 24.67 0.29 7.52
N ASN A 111 23.87 -0.77 7.43
CA ASN A 111 24.32 -2.09 6.98
C ASN A 111 23.75 -2.51 5.63
N ILE A 112 22.63 -1.90 5.19
CA ILE A 112 21.90 -2.31 3.99
C ILE A 112 22.76 -2.30 2.71
N LYS A 113 23.82 -1.48 2.63
CA LYS A 113 24.75 -1.45 1.49
C LYS A 113 25.41 -2.80 1.21
N ASN A 114 25.67 -3.58 2.26
CA ASN A 114 26.36 -4.87 2.20
C ASN A 114 25.39 -6.07 2.21
N VAL A 115 24.07 -5.80 2.22
CA VAL A 115 23.06 -6.86 2.25
C VAL A 115 22.68 -7.27 0.84
N ASP A 116 22.64 -8.57 0.60
CA ASP A 116 22.04 -9.14 -0.61
C ASP A 116 20.52 -8.97 -0.60
N LEU A 117 20.03 -7.94 -1.29
CA LEU A 117 18.61 -7.62 -1.41
C LEU A 117 17.83 -8.65 -2.24
N SER A 118 18.49 -9.53 -3.00
CA SER A 118 17.81 -10.56 -3.81
C SER A 118 17.08 -11.61 -2.97
N LYS A 119 17.42 -11.70 -1.68
CA LYS A 119 16.73 -12.55 -0.69
C LYS A 119 15.28 -12.11 -0.45
N TYR A 120 14.93 -10.87 -0.76
CA TYR A 120 13.61 -10.28 -0.55
C TYR A 120 12.86 -10.14 -1.88
N ASN A 121 11.53 -10.03 -1.79
CA ASN A 121 10.71 -9.62 -2.94
C ASN A 121 9.99 -8.30 -2.70
N THR A 122 9.89 -7.87 -1.44
CA THR A 122 9.29 -6.60 -1.05
C THR A 122 10.20 -5.90 -0.04
N VAL A 123 10.53 -4.64 -0.31
CA VAL A 123 11.20 -3.73 0.62
C VAL A 123 10.23 -2.60 0.94
N ILE A 124 10.02 -2.33 2.22
CA ILE A 124 9.18 -1.25 2.71
C ILE A 124 10.09 -0.14 3.24
N LEU A 125 9.89 1.06 2.72
CA LEU A 125 10.54 2.28 3.13
C LEU A 125 9.51 3.14 3.89
N PRO A 126 9.59 3.18 5.24
CA PRO A 126 8.74 4.02 6.06
C PRO A 126 8.98 5.51 5.78
N ASN A 127 8.27 6.38 6.51
CA ASN A 127 8.56 7.80 6.48
C ASN A 127 10.03 8.06 6.83
N THR A 128 10.70 8.86 6.00
CA THR A 128 12.13 9.14 6.11
C THR A 128 12.40 10.62 5.96
N SER A 129 13.51 11.05 6.51
CA SER A 129 14.03 12.41 6.45
C SER A 129 15.55 12.38 6.33
N GLY A 130 16.12 13.35 5.61
CA GLY A 130 17.58 13.46 5.45
C GLY A 130 18.13 12.63 4.29
N SER A 131 19.42 12.32 4.38
CA SER A 131 20.25 11.76 3.31
C SER A 131 20.76 10.35 3.58
N SER A 132 20.38 9.71 4.69
CA SER A 132 20.91 8.40 5.12
C SER A 132 20.70 7.27 4.11
N LEU A 133 19.77 7.43 3.18
CA LEU A 133 19.49 6.46 2.11
C LEU A 133 20.29 6.72 0.82
N ASN A 134 20.99 7.84 0.71
CA ASN A 134 21.66 8.23 -0.54
C ASN A 134 22.74 7.22 -0.96
N ASP A 135 23.47 6.67 0.01
CA ASP A 135 24.56 5.73 -0.23
C ASP A 135 24.06 4.35 -0.70
N VAL A 136 22.78 4.06 -0.47
CA VAL A 136 22.15 2.74 -0.76
C VAL A 136 21.13 2.83 -1.89
N LYS A 137 21.02 4.01 -2.51
CA LYS A 137 20.12 4.32 -3.61
C LYS A 137 20.27 3.36 -4.79
N GLU A 138 21.50 3.08 -5.21
CA GLU A 138 21.75 2.20 -6.36
C GLU A 138 21.41 0.75 -6.03
N ASN A 139 21.74 0.25 -4.83
CA ASN A 139 21.31 -1.08 -4.37
C ASN A 139 19.78 -1.24 -4.44
N LEU A 140 19.03 -0.23 -3.95
CA LEU A 140 17.58 -0.23 -4.00
C LEU A 140 17.04 -0.14 -5.44
N LYS A 141 17.66 0.66 -6.32
CA LYS A 141 17.29 0.71 -7.74
C LYS A 141 17.48 -0.64 -8.41
N THR A 142 18.64 -1.26 -8.24
CA THR A 142 18.94 -2.58 -8.81
C THR A 142 17.95 -3.63 -8.30
N PHE A 143 17.63 -3.62 -7.00
CA PHE A 143 16.61 -4.49 -6.42
C PHE A 143 15.26 -4.37 -7.14
N VAL A 144 14.76 -3.13 -7.33
CA VAL A 144 13.50 -2.90 -8.04
C VAL A 144 13.62 -3.30 -9.51
N GLN A 145 14.68 -2.89 -10.21
CA GLN A 145 14.89 -3.24 -11.62
C GLN A 145 14.90 -4.75 -11.86
N ASN A 146 15.39 -5.53 -10.90
CA ASN A 146 15.42 -6.99 -10.93
C ASN A 146 14.08 -7.67 -10.58
N GLY A 147 13.00 -6.91 -10.37
CA GLY A 147 11.66 -7.44 -10.12
C GLY A 147 11.19 -7.31 -8.67
N GLY A 148 11.96 -6.65 -7.80
CA GLY A 148 11.56 -6.31 -6.45
C GLY A 148 10.43 -5.27 -6.42
N THR A 149 9.66 -5.27 -5.33
CA THR A 149 8.65 -4.25 -5.04
C THR A 149 9.15 -3.34 -3.92
N LEU A 150 9.25 -2.03 -4.18
CA LEU A 150 9.59 -1.03 -3.19
C LEU A 150 8.35 -0.24 -2.81
N ILE A 151 7.97 -0.27 -1.53
CA ILE A 151 6.78 0.41 -0.99
C ILE A 151 7.23 1.61 -0.15
N GLY A 152 6.88 2.83 -0.54
CA GLY A 152 7.24 4.06 0.16
C GLY A 152 6.06 4.72 0.88
N TYR A 153 6.29 5.26 2.07
CA TYR A 153 5.33 6.03 2.84
C TYR A 153 5.72 7.50 3.08
N ARG A 154 4.74 8.39 3.06
CA ARG A 154 4.84 9.80 3.51
C ARG A 154 6.02 10.56 2.90
N ASN A 155 7.00 11.05 3.67
CA ASN A 155 8.08 11.86 3.12
C ASN A 155 9.10 11.06 2.29
N SER A 156 9.10 9.72 2.38
CA SER A 156 9.94 8.91 1.49
C SER A 156 9.61 9.11 0.02
N LEU A 157 8.38 9.52 -0.30
CA LEU A 157 7.96 9.84 -1.66
C LEU A 157 8.82 10.95 -2.27
N LYS A 158 9.24 11.94 -1.47
CA LYS A 158 10.14 13.01 -1.94
C LYS A 158 11.51 12.44 -2.30
N TRP A 159 12.07 11.59 -1.44
CA TRP A 159 13.36 10.94 -1.70
C TRP A 159 13.29 10.02 -2.93
N LEU A 160 12.22 9.22 -3.06
CA LEU A 160 11.99 8.35 -4.21
C LEU A 160 11.85 9.16 -5.51
N ASN A 161 11.16 10.30 -5.48
CA ASN A 161 11.02 11.19 -6.62
C ASN A 161 12.34 11.84 -7.03
N THR A 162 13.05 12.46 -6.08
CA THR A 162 14.37 13.07 -6.32
C THR A 162 15.37 12.08 -6.91
N ASN A 163 15.32 10.83 -6.45
CA ASN A 163 16.23 9.78 -6.90
C ASN A 163 15.73 8.99 -8.12
N LYS A 164 14.65 9.45 -8.77
CA LYS A 164 14.10 8.90 -10.03
C LYS A 164 13.60 7.45 -9.92
N PHE A 165 13.06 7.05 -8.77
CA PHE A 165 12.33 5.78 -8.62
C PHE A 165 10.91 5.87 -9.19
N ILE A 166 10.30 7.04 -9.06
CA ILE A 166 8.92 7.33 -9.50
C ILE A 166 8.81 8.84 -9.78
N LYS A 167 8.03 9.24 -10.78
CA LYS A 167 7.76 10.67 -11.07
C LYS A 167 6.47 11.12 -10.35
N LEU A 168 6.63 12.08 -9.44
CA LEU A 168 5.57 12.65 -8.60
C LEU A 168 5.55 14.17 -8.71
N ASP A 169 4.39 14.72 -9.03
CA ASP A 169 4.17 16.17 -9.05
C ASP A 169 3.56 16.60 -7.71
N PHE A 170 4.39 17.14 -6.83
CA PHE A 170 3.95 17.57 -5.49
C PHE A 170 3.21 18.90 -5.55
N LYS A 171 2.12 18.98 -4.79
CA LYS A 171 1.48 20.25 -4.46
C LYS A 171 2.15 20.85 -3.22
N LYS A 172 2.24 22.18 -3.18
CA LYS A 172 2.80 22.90 -2.03
C LYS A 172 1.72 23.82 -1.46
N SER A 173 1.31 23.55 -0.23
CA SER A 173 0.49 24.49 0.53
C SER A 173 1.33 25.73 0.83
N LYS A 174 0.81 26.91 0.48
CA LYS A 174 1.40 28.20 0.83
C LYS A 174 0.47 28.86 1.84
N PRO A 175 0.84 28.94 3.11
CA PRO A 175 0.06 29.64 4.11
C PRO A 175 -0.14 31.10 3.65
N GLN A 176 -1.36 31.61 3.66
CA GLN A 176 -1.60 33.02 3.37
C GLN A 176 -1.22 33.83 4.63
N THR A 177 -0.02 34.40 4.67
CA THR A 177 0.33 35.36 5.73
C THR A 177 0.68 36.72 5.15
N LYS A 178 -0.12 37.72 5.53
CA LYS A 178 0.36 39.09 5.73
C LYS A 178 0.10 39.43 7.21
N ASN A 179 1.16 39.69 7.97
CA ASN A 179 1.15 40.30 9.32
C ASN A 179 0.54 39.47 10.49
N VAL A 180 1.04 38.26 10.77
CA VAL A 180 0.73 37.54 12.03
C VAL A 180 1.51 38.14 13.20
N ALA A 181 0.82 38.54 14.27
CA ALA A 181 1.42 39.07 15.50
C ALA A 181 2.44 38.09 16.09
N PHE A 182 3.51 38.59 16.73
CA PHE A 182 4.59 37.75 17.25
C PHE A 182 4.08 36.65 18.18
N THR A 183 3.15 37.00 19.07
CA THR A 183 2.49 36.11 20.05
C THR A 183 1.72 34.97 19.39
N ASP A 184 1.15 35.19 18.20
CA ASP A 184 0.32 34.20 17.51
C ASP A 184 1.11 33.32 16.53
N ARG A 185 2.40 33.58 16.32
CA ARG A 185 3.23 32.84 15.35
C ARG A 185 3.27 31.34 15.63
N SER A 186 3.30 30.93 16.90
CA SER A 186 3.32 29.52 17.28
C SER A 186 2.01 28.82 16.92
N ASN A 187 0.88 29.39 17.34
CA ASN A 187 -0.46 28.89 17.03
C ASN A 187 -0.70 28.84 15.53
N TYR A 188 -0.29 29.89 14.81
CA TYR A 188 -0.38 29.94 13.36
C TYR A 188 0.41 28.81 12.68
N LYS A 189 1.67 28.58 13.09
CA LYS A 189 2.48 27.46 12.56
C LYS A 189 1.88 26.10 12.91
N GLY A 190 1.40 25.93 14.14
CA GLY A 190 0.73 24.70 14.60
C GLY A 190 -0.51 24.37 13.77
N ALA A 191 -1.31 25.39 13.43
CA ALA A 191 -2.49 25.25 12.57
C ALA A 191 -2.17 24.76 11.14
N GLN A 192 -0.93 24.91 10.67
CA GLN A 192 -0.51 24.38 9.35
C GLN A 192 -0.14 22.89 9.40
N VAL A 193 -0.05 22.29 10.58
CA VAL A 193 0.22 20.86 10.74
C VAL A 193 -1.09 20.07 10.67
N ILE A 194 -1.07 18.93 10.00
CA ILE A 194 -2.13 17.93 10.11
C ILE A 194 -1.68 16.95 11.20
N GLY A 195 -2.15 17.14 12.43
CA GLY A 195 -1.79 16.30 13.58
C GLY A 195 -2.46 14.92 13.57
N GLY A 196 -3.52 14.76 12.77
CA GLY A 196 -4.33 13.56 12.68
C GLY A 196 -5.77 13.92 12.35
N ALA A 197 -6.22 13.56 11.16
CA ALA A 197 -7.59 13.78 10.71
C ALA A 197 -8.01 12.67 9.75
N ILE A 198 -9.32 12.47 9.63
CA ILE A 198 -9.92 11.41 8.81
C ILE A 198 -10.47 12.06 7.54
N PHE A 199 -10.12 11.47 6.41
CA PHE A 199 -10.47 11.98 5.11
C PHE A 199 -11.06 10.92 4.19
N GLU A 200 -12.08 11.28 3.42
CA GLU A 200 -12.68 10.44 2.39
C GLU A 200 -11.83 10.46 1.11
N ALA A 201 -11.60 9.27 0.55
CA ALA A 201 -11.05 9.07 -0.77
C ALA A 201 -11.93 8.11 -1.58
N ASN A 202 -12.00 8.34 -2.88
CA ASN A 202 -12.59 7.42 -3.85
C ASN A 202 -11.53 6.37 -4.25
N ILE A 203 -11.95 5.12 -4.42
CA ILE A 203 -11.09 4.01 -4.83
C ILE A 203 -11.61 3.33 -6.10
N ASP A 204 -10.70 3.02 -7.02
CA ASP A 204 -10.97 2.10 -8.12
C ASP A 204 -10.82 0.66 -7.64
N ARG A 205 -11.94 -0.02 -7.42
CA ARG A 205 -11.99 -1.40 -6.90
C ARG A 205 -11.35 -2.42 -7.86
N SER A 206 -11.21 -2.09 -9.14
CA SER A 206 -10.56 -2.96 -10.13
C SER A 206 -9.03 -2.94 -10.05
N HIS A 207 -8.45 -1.94 -9.39
CA HIS A 207 -7.00 -1.86 -9.20
C HIS A 207 -6.54 -2.81 -8.07
N PRO A 208 -5.47 -3.62 -8.23
CA PRO A 208 -5.09 -4.64 -7.25
C PRO A 208 -4.81 -4.13 -5.83
N VAL A 209 -4.47 -2.85 -5.66
CA VAL A 209 -4.29 -2.23 -4.33
C VAL A 209 -5.60 -2.19 -3.52
N ASN A 210 -6.74 -2.20 -4.20
CA ASN A 210 -8.08 -2.06 -3.62
C ASN A 210 -8.88 -3.37 -3.64
N PHE A 211 -8.23 -4.51 -3.90
CA PHE A 211 -8.89 -5.80 -3.85
C PHE A 211 -9.44 -6.12 -2.46
N GLY A 212 -10.64 -6.71 -2.42
CA GLY A 212 -11.35 -7.05 -1.19
C GLY A 212 -12.01 -5.86 -0.47
N TYR A 213 -12.09 -4.67 -1.06
CA TYR A 213 -12.97 -3.60 -0.59
C TYR A 213 -14.32 -3.67 -1.31
N ASN A 214 -15.41 -3.41 -0.57
CA ASN A 214 -16.78 -3.54 -1.06
C ASN A 214 -17.45 -2.19 -1.38
N SER A 215 -16.78 -1.08 -1.06
CA SER A 215 -17.21 0.29 -1.37
C SER A 215 -16.22 0.92 -2.35
N ASP A 216 -16.69 1.87 -3.14
CA ASP A 216 -15.89 2.79 -3.96
C ASP A 216 -15.31 3.96 -3.17
N LYS A 217 -15.52 3.99 -1.85
CA LYS A 217 -14.99 4.99 -0.92
C LYS A 217 -14.20 4.34 0.20
N ILE A 218 -13.21 5.07 0.73
CA ILE A 218 -12.41 4.68 1.89
C ILE A 218 -12.13 5.90 2.78
N ALA A 219 -12.11 5.68 4.09
CA ALA A 219 -11.68 6.66 5.07
C ALA A 219 -10.19 6.46 5.40
N LEU A 220 -9.38 7.48 5.17
CA LEU A 220 -7.94 7.50 5.38
C LEU A 220 -7.59 8.37 6.59
N PHE A 221 -6.83 7.82 7.53
CA PHE A 221 -6.23 8.61 8.60
C PHE A 221 -4.94 9.26 8.11
N ARG A 222 -4.82 10.57 8.28
CA ARG A 222 -3.72 11.36 7.72
C ARG A 222 -3.08 12.26 8.76
N ASN A 223 -1.75 12.28 8.78
CA ASN A 223 -0.91 13.14 9.62
C ASN A 223 0.32 13.68 8.86
N THR A 224 0.11 14.14 7.63
CA THR A 224 1.18 14.52 6.69
C THR A 224 0.70 15.59 5.71
N THR A 225 1.63 16.44 5.28
CA THR A 225 1.40 17.50 4.29
C THR A 225 2.01 17.16 2.92
N VAL A 226 2.21 15.86 2.64
CA VAL A 226 2.66 15.36 1.33
C VAL A 226 1.47 15.21 0.39
N PHE A 227 1.27 16.16 -0.51
CA PHE A 227 0.17 16.17 -1.47
C PHE A 227 0.69 15.94 -2.88
N ILE A 228 0.01 15.09 -3.66
CA ILE A 228 0.44 14.70 -5.02
C ILE A 228 -0.69 14.99 -6.01
N LYS A 229 -0.34 15.61 -7.14
CA LYS A 229 -1.30 15.87 -8.23
C LYS A 229 -1.66 14.55 -8.96
N PRO A 230 -2.92 14.40 -9.40
CA PRO A 230 -3.26 13.43 -10.43
C PRO A 230 -2.43 13.65 -11.70
N ASP A 231 -2.22 12.59 -12.47
CA ASP A 231 -1.52 12.69 -13.75
C ASP A 231 -2.31 13.56 -14.74
N SER A 232 -1.61 14.47 -15.43
CA SER A 232 -2.22 15.51 -16.27
C SER A 232 -2.91 14.97 -17.53
N THR A 233 -2.62 13.74 -17.92
CA THR A 233 -3.16 13.15 -19.16
C THR A 233 -4.57 12.59 -19.01
N GLY A 234 -5.04 12.38 -17.76
CA GLY A 234 -6.39 11.88 -17.47
C GLY A 234 -6.72 10.50 -18.05
N THR A 235 -5.73 9.78 -18.60
CA THR A 235 -5.96 8.57 -19.41
C THR A 235 -6.49 7.40 -18.59
N TYR A 236 -6.18 7.36 -17.30
CA TYR A 236 -6.59 6.29 -16.40
C TYR A 236 -7.15 6.86 -15.10
N GLN A 237 -8.16 6.19 -14.56
CA GLN A 237 -8.68 6.50 -13.23
C GLN A 237 -7.60 6.24 -12.17
N PRO A 238 -7.37 7.18 -11.24
CA PRO A 238 -6.43 6.93 -10.15
C PRO A 238 -6.95 5.83 -9.20
N ALA A 239 -6.05 4.97 -8.73
CA ALA A 239 -6.45 3.88 -7.85
C ALA A 239 -7.03 4.38 -6.51
N ILE A 240 -6.46 5.43 -5.92
CA ILE A 240 -6.97 6.07 -4.70
C ILE A 240 -6.78 7.59 -4.81
N GLN A 241 -7.89 8.33 -4.83
CA GLN A 241 -7.91 9.79 -4.95
C GLN A 241 -8.81 10.39 -3.87
N TYR A 242 -8.31 11.40 -3.17
CA TYR A 242 -9.10 12.16 -2.20
C TYR A 242 -10.33 12.79 -2.85
N ALA A 243 -11.46 12.76 -2.14
CA ALA A 243 -12.68 13.40 -2.60
C ALA A 243 -12.50 14.92 -2.76
N LYS A 244 -13.44 15.58 -3.46
CA LYS A 244 -13.43 17.05 -3.60
C LYS A 244 -13.59 17.76 -2.24
N ASN A 245 -14.45 17.20 -1.37
CA ASN A 245 -14.66 17.64 0.00
C ASN A 245 -14.23 16.52 0.95
N PRO A 246 -12.92 16.32 1.19
CA PRO A 246 -12.43 15.10 1.78
C PRO A 246 -12.55 15.05 3.31
N LEU A 247 -12.72 16.16 4.03
CA LEU A 247 -12.69 16.14 5.50
C LEU A 247 -13.92 15.42 6.08
N LEU A 248 -13.70 14.30 6.78
CA LEU A 248 -14.72 13.58 7.52
C LEU A 248 -14.70 13.94 9.01
N SER A 249 -13.49 14.06 9.60
CA SER A 249 -13.32 14.40 11.01
C SER A 249 -11.91 14.94 11.30
N GLY A 250 -11.79 15.80 12.31
CA GLY A 250 -10.53 16.42 12.72
C GLY A 250 -10.30 17.81 12.12
N TYR A 251 -9.06 18.30 12.24
CA TYR A 251 -8.70 19.65 11.84
C TYR A 251 -7.72 19.67 10.65
N ILE A 252 -7.92 20.62 9.75
CA ILE A 252 -7.01 20.96 8.64
C ILE A 252 -7.16 22.44 8.29
N SER A 253 -6.04 23.14 8.09
CA SER A 253 -6.04 24.52 7.58
C SER A 253 -6.71 24.60 6.20
N LYS A 254 -7.30 25.74 5.85
CA LYS A 254 -7.94 25.97 4.54
C LYS A 254 -6.97 25.74 3.37
N GLU A 255 -5.72 26.12 3.53
CA GLU A 255 -4.66 25.98 2.52
C GLU A 255 -4.31 24.52 2.26
N ASN A 256 -4.06 23.74 3.32
CA ASN A 256 -3.84 22.31 3.18
C ASN A 256 -5.08 21.57 2.64
N LEU A 257 -6.30 21.98 3.03
CA LEU A 257 -7.53 21.37 2.51
C LEU A 257 -7.67 21.58 1.00
N LYS A 258 -7.31 22.77 0.52
CA LYS A 258 -7.26 23.07 -0.92
C LYS A 258 -6.27 22.17 -1.66
N GLU A 259 -5.08 21.95 -1.11
CA GLU A 259 -4.10 21.07 -1.75
C GLU A 259 -4.51 19.58 -1.67
N LEU A 260 -5.14 19.16 -0.58
CA LEU A 260 -5.62 17.80 -0.38
C LEU A 260 -6.77 17.44 -1.32
N SER A 261 -7.69 18.38 -1.58
CA SER A 261 -8.83 18.18 -2.47
C SER A 261 -8.39 17.63 -3.84
N GLY A 262 -8.96 16.47 -4.22
CA GLY A 262 -8.66 15.80 -5.49
C GLY A 262 -7.21 15.31 -5.66
N SER A 263 -6.39 15.33 -4.60
CA SER A 263 -5.01 14.81 -4.65
C SER A 263 -4.98 13.28 -4.59
N LEU A 264 -3.86 12.68 -4.96
CA LEU A 264 -3.67 11.23 -4.89
C LEU A 264 -3.24 10.78 -3.50
N ALA A 265 -3.84 9.68 -3.01
CA ALA A 265 -3.35 8.99 -1.81
C ALA A 265 -2.37 7.84 -2.15
N PHE A 266 -2.45 7.33 -3.38
CA PHE A 266 -1.65 6.22 -3.88
C PHE A 266 -1.13 6.53 -5.28
N LYS A 267 0.09 6.08 -5.58
CA LYS A 267 0.59 6.00 -6.95
C LYS A 267 1.55 4.82 -7.10
N LYS A 268 1.68 4.32 -8.33
CA LYS A 268 2.66 3.29 -8.68
C LYS A 268 3.43 3.68 -9.93
N ALA A 269 4.64 3.15 -10.06
CA ALA A 269 5.44 3.21 -11.27
C ALA A 269 6.19 1.90 -11.50
N ASN A 270 6.46 1.64 -12.77
CA ASN A 270 7.37 0.57 -13.17
C ASN A 270 8.80 1.11 -13.15
N LEU A 271 9.72 0.31 -12.63
CA LEU A 271 11.16 0.55 -12.75
C LEU A 271 11.82 -0.78 -13.08
N GLY A 272 12.29 -0.92 -14.33
CA GLY A 272 12.69 -2.22 -14.87
C GLY A 272 11.57 -3.24 -14.77
N LYS A 273 11.86 -4.43 -14.22
CA LYS A 273 10.88 -5.51 -14.04
C LYS A 273 10.04 -5.37 -12.77
N GLY A 274 10.44 -4.51 -11.83
CA GLY A 274 9.79 -4.35 -10.54
C GLY A 274 8.77 -3.23 -10.50
N LYS A 275 8.44 -2.84 -9.26
CA LYS A 275 7.36 -1.91 -8.95
C LYS A 275 7.80 -0.97 -7.83
N VAL A 276 7.55 0.32 -8.02
CA VAL A 276 7.63 1.32 -6.96
C VAL A 276 6.20 1.73 -6.64
N ILE A 277 5.78 1.49 -5.42
CA ILE A 277 4.44 1.77 -4.90
C ILE A 277 4.57 2.80 -3.81
N VAL A 278 3.71 3.82 -3.80
CA VAL A 278 3.78 4.87 -2.80
C VAL A 278 2.42 5.22 -2.24
N PHE A 279 2.39 5.48 -0.92
CA PHE A 279 1.25 6.00 -0.19
C PHE A 279 1.61 7.34 0.46
N THR A 280 0.77 8.35 0.28
CA THR A 280 1.00 9.65 0.94
C THR A 280 0.75 9.57 2.44
N ASP A 281 -0.07 8.63 2.89
CA ASP A 281 -0.48 8.41 4.27
C ASP A 281 0.06 7.08 4.82
N ASN A 282 0.24 7.01 6.14
CA ASN A 282 0.56 5.75 6.79
C ASN A 282 -0.70 4.88 6.89
N THR A 283 -0.69 3.72 6.24
CA THR A 283 -1.83 2.80 6.19
C THR A 283 -1.95 1.90 7.42
N ASN A 284 -1.02 2.00 8.38
CA ASN A 284 -0.88 1.08 9.52
C ASN A 284 -0.90 1.84 10.87
N PHE A 285 -1.44 3.06 10.86
CA PHE A 285 -1.29 4.02 11.95
C PHE A 285 -1.78 3.48 13.31
N ARG A 286 -0.87 3.49 14.29
CA ARG A 286 -1.05 3.21 15.73
C ARG A 286 -1.92 2.00 16.10
N ALA A 287 -2.01 0.99 15.25
CA ALA A 287 -2.78 -0.23 15.52
C ALA A 287 -4.24 0.00 15.98
N PHE A 288 -4.88 1.10 15.55
CA PHE A 288 -6.32 1.34 15.76
C PHE A 288 -7.07 1.58 14.45
N TRP A 289 -6.39 2.05 13.40
CA TRP A 289 -7.00 2.34 12.10
C TRP A 289 -6.90 1.16 11.13
N TYR A 290 -7.60 0.07 11.43
CA TYR A 290 -7.44 -1.20 10.70
C TYR A 290 -7.95 -1.18 9.25
N GLY A 291 -8.84 -0.24 8.92
CA GLY A 291 -9.50 -0.17 7.62
C GLY A 291 -8.53 -0.04 6.44
N THR A 292 -7.33 0.52 6.66
CA THR A 292 -6.31 0.71 5.62
C THR A 292 -5.21 -0.32 5.61
N ASN A 293 -5.11 -1.21 6.62
CA ASN A 293 -4.04 -2.23 6.68
C ASN A 293 -4.03 -3.13 5.44
N LYS A 294 -5.22 -3.40 4.88
CA LYS A 294 -5.39 -4.19 3.66
C LYS A 294 -4.67 -3.56 2.45
N LEU A 295 -4.50 -2.23 2.41
CA LEU A 295 -3.75 -1.56 1.34
C LEU A 295 -2.27 -1.98 1.32
N LEU A 296 -1.63 -2.05 2.51
CA LEU A 296 -0.26 -2.55 2.61
C LEU A 296 -0.20 -4.02 2.19
N MET A 297 -1.15 -4.84 2.64
CA MET A 297 -1.16 -6.26 2.27
C MET A 297 -1.36 -6.49 0.78
N ASN A 298 -2.24 -5.72 0.15
CA ASN A 298 -2.44 -5.75 -1.29
C ASN A 298 -1.18 -5.28 -2.03
N ALA A 299 -0.46 -4.26 -1.52
CA ALA A 299 0.82 -3.85 -2.10
C ALA A 299 1.90 -4.95 -1.99
N ILE A 300 1.95 -5.68 -0.88
CA ILE A 300 2.89 -6.81 -0.67
C ILE A 300 2.55 -7.99 -1.59
N TYR A 301 1.31 -8.46 -1.58
CA TYR A 301 0.91 -9.68 -2.28
C TYR A 301 0.62 -9.46 -3.77
N PHE A 302 0.06 -8.31 -4.13
CA PHE A 302 -0.44 -8.03 -5.48
C PHE A 302 0.35 -6.96 -6.21
N GLY A 303 1.31 -6.28 -5.57
CA GLY A 303 2.11 -5.19 -6.15
C GLY A 303 2.70 -5.51 -7.51
N ARG A 304 3.20 -6.74 -7.70
CA ARG A 304 3.78 -7.21 -8.96
C ARG A 304 2.79 -7.29 -10.15
N PHE A 305 1.49 -7.23 -9.89
CA PHE A 305 0.43 -7.27 -10.91
C PHE A 305 -0.18 -5.90 -11.22
N MET A 306 0.23 -4.85 -10.49
CA MET A 306 -0.21 -3.47 -10.68
C MET A 306 0.45 -2.80 -11.89
#